data_AF-J5GAE1-F1
#
_entry.id   AF-J5GAE1-F1
#
_cell.length_a   1.000
_cell.length_b   1.000
_cell.length_c   1.000
_cell.angle_alpha   90.00
_cell.angle_beta   90.00
_cell.angle_gamma   90.00
#
_symmetry.space_group_name_H-M   'P 1'
#
loop_
_entity.id
_entity.type
_entity.pdbx_description
1 polymer ?
#
loop_
_entity_poly.entity_id
_entity_poly.type
_entity_poly.pdbx_seq_one_letter_code
_entity_poly.pdbx_strand_id
1 'polypeptide(L)'
;MNINESNSRKYLKIIAAYFGLYLIHFVIYPNTPLYTNSDNDKFIQGWSLLLFPLFDIFVLKSNFGYGCIGIALYDICVFVYSAGGAYDIGRLGLFDKGAFSYEALLFHLTVLTVLYLVIYLILTIIIFVINWIKNYISSREDKEDKS
;
A
#
# COMPACT_ATOMS: atom_id res chain seq x y z
N MET A 1 12.77 -8.54 -26.30
CA MET A 1 12.16 -7.62 -25.32
C MET A 1 13.29 -7.08 -24.45
N ASN A 2 13.51 -5.76 -24.42
CA ASN A 2 14.64 -5.15 -23.72
C ASN A 2 14.36 -5.17 -22.19
N ILE A 3 15.35 -5.53 -21.37
CA ILE A 3 15.23 -5.60 -19.90
C ILE A 3 14.77 -4.25 -19.31
N ASN A 4 15.19 -3.14 -19.91
CA ASN A 4 14.76 -1.80 -19.51
C ASN A 4 13.27 -1.56 -19.78
N GLU A 5 12.73 -2.14 -20.84
CA GLU A 5 11.33 -2.03 -21.21
C GLU A 5 10.44 -2.87 -20.29
N SER A 6 10.88 -4.06 -19.86
CA SER A 6 10.12 -4.86 -18.89
C SER A 6 10.05 -4.19 -17.51
N ASN A 7 11.15 -3.59 -17.07
CA ASN A 7 11.21 -2.88 -15.79
C ASN A 7 10.35 -1.62 -15.81
N SER A 8 10.41 -0.83 -16.89
CA SER A 8 9.56 0.35 -17.08
C SER A 8 8.07 0.00 -17.08
N ARG A 9 7.66 -1.05 -17.81
CA ARG A 9 6.25 -1.51 -17.80
C ARG A 9 5.80 -1.96 -16.41
N LYS A 10 6.66 -2.61 -15.64
CA LYS A 10 6.35 -3.03 -14.27
C LYS A 10 6.16 -1.82 -13.36
N TYR A 11 7.08 -0.86 -13.43
CA TYR A 11 7.00 0.40 -12.69
C TYR A 11 5.68 1.13 -12.98
N LEU A 12 5.30 1.29 -14.25
CA LEU A 12 4.05 1.93 -14.63
C LEU A 12 2.81 1.24 -14.06
N LYS A 13 2.78 -0.11 -14.02
CA LYS A 13 1.68 -0.86 -13.41
C LYS A 13 1.54 -0.57 -11.92
N ILE A 14 2.65 -0.48 -11.21
CA ILE A 14 2.68 -0.20 -9.76
C ILE A 14 2.20 1.22 -9.51
N ILE A 15 2.79 2.21 -10.20
CA ILE A 15 2.35 3.61 -10.15
C ILE A 15 0.85 3.73 -10.43
N ALA A 16 0.36 3.08 -11.49
CA ALA A 16 -1.06 3.09 -11.83
C ALA A 16 -1.94 2.46 -10.73
N ALA A 17 -1.48 1.38 -10.09
CA ALA A 17 -2.24 0.71 -9.03
C ALA A 17 -2.36 1.57 -7.77
N TYR A 18 -1.26 2.18 -7.31
CA TYR A 18 -1.29 3.07 -6.14
C TYR A 18 -2.02 4.38 -6.43
N PHE A 19 -1.87 4.92 -7.65
CA PHE A 19 -2.66 6.08 -8.07
C PHE A 19 -4.16 5.73 -8.13
N GLY A 20 -4.51 4.56 -8.66
CA GLY A 20 -5.89 4.05 -8.66
C GLY A 20 -6.45 3.88 -7.25
N LEU A 21 -5.65 3.35 -6.32
CA LEU A 21 -6.04 3.24 -4.90
C LEU A 21 -6.33 4.62 -4.30
N TYR A 22 -5.45 5.59 -4.55
CA TYR A 22 -5.67 6.99 -4.16
C TYR A 22 -6.97 7.55 -4.76
N LEU A 23 -7.22 7.34 -6.06
CA LEU A 23 -8.43 7.82 -6.71
C LEU A 23 -9.68 7.24 -6.05
N ILE A 24 -9.70 5.94 -5.77
CA ILE A 24 -10.84 5.30 -5.10
C ILE A 24 -11.04 5.90 -3.72
N HIS A 25 -9.97 5.98 -2.92
CA HIS A 25 -10.05 6.45 -1.54
C HIS A 25 -10.41 7.92 -1.44
N PHE A 26 -9.83 8.82 -2.22
CA PHE A 26 -9.95 10.25 -1.96
C PHE A 26 -10.71 11.03 -3.02
N VAL A 27 -10.78 10.55 -4.26
CA VAL A 27 -11.39 11.30 -5.36
C VAL A 27 -12.78 10.77 -5.70
N ILE A 28 -12.95 9.45 -5.78
CA ILE A 28 -14.20 8.83 -6.23
C ILE A 28 -15.12 8.65 -5.02
N TYR A 29 -14.77 7.78 -4.06
CA TYR A 29 -15.69 7.39 -2.99
C TYR A 29 -16.19 8.57 -2.16
N PRO A 30 -15.32 9.50 -1.69
CA PRO A 30 -15.77 10.65 -0.88
C PRO A 30 -16.68 11.63 -1.61
N ASN A 31 -16.68 11.62 -2.95
CA ASN A 31 -17.55 12.46 -3.78
C ASN A 31 -18.83 11.73 -4.22
N THR A 32 -19.10 10.53 -3.70
CA THR A 32 -20.36 9.82 -3.95
C THR A 32 -21.38 10.07 -2.83
N PRO A 33 -22.69 9.94 -3.10
CA PRO A 33 -23.72 9.99 -2.07
C PRO A 33 -23.65 8.87 -1.01
N LEU A 34 -22.82 7.85 -1.23
CA LEU A 34 -22.65 6.73 -0.29
C LEU A 34 -21.69 7.08 0.84
N TYR A 35 -20.84 8.08 0.65
CA TYR A 35 -19.86 8.48 1.65
C TYR A 35 -20.51 9.34 2.74
N THR A 36 -20.29 8.97 3.99
CA THR A 36 -20.86 9.66 5.15
C THR A 36 -19.82 10.09 6.17
N ASN A 37 -18.54 9.83 5.88
CA ASN A 37 -17.44 9.96 6.84
C ASN A 37 -17.68 9.19 8.15
N SER A 38 -18.38 8.06 8.05
CA SER A 38 -18.68 7.18 9.18
C SER A 38 -17.44 6.40 9.63
N ASP A 39 -17.49 5.80 10.82
CA ASP A 39 -16.40 4.93 11.28
C ASP A 39 -16.20 3.72 10.36
N ASN A 40 -17.27 3.25 9.71
CA ASN A 40 -17.18 2.21 8.69
C ASN A 40 -16.40 2.69 7.45
N ASP A 41 -16.62 3.93 7.00
CA ASP A 41 -15.89 4.50 5.87
C ASP A 41 -14.39 4.57 6.17
N LYS A 42 -14.03 5.03 7.38
CA LYS A 42 -12.65 5.10 7.87
C LYS A 42 -12.03 3.71 7.97
N PHE A 43 -12.76 2.75 8.54
CA PHE A 43 -12.32 1.37 8.67
C PHE A 43 -12.04 0.74 7.31
N ILE A 44 -12.95 0.89 6.34
CA ILE A 44 -12.79 0.35 4.99
C ILE A 44 -11.58 0.98 4.30
N GLN A 45 -11.42 2.30 4.36
CA GLN A 45 -10.28 3.00 3.76
C GLN A 45 -8.95 2.57 4.40
N GLY A 46 -8.88 2.51 5.73
CA GLY A 46 -7.67 2.10 6.44
C GLY A 46 -7.28 0.65 6.13
N TRP A 47 -8.23 -0.29 6.23
CA TRP A 47 -7.95 -1.71 5.98
C TRP A 47 -7.64 -2.01 4.51
N SER A 48 -8.32 -1.37 3.57
CA SER A 48 -8.00 -1.54 2.14
C SER A 48 -6.59 -1.06 1.82
N LEU A 49 -6.12 0.02 2.45
CA LEU A 49 -4.71 0.44 2.35
C LEU A 49 -3.77 -0.57 3.01
N LEU A 50 -4.02 -0.97 4.26
CA LEU A 50 -3.13 -1.89 5.00
C LEU A 50 -3.04 -3.29 4.39
N LEU A 51 -4.08 -3.74 3.68
CA LEU A 51 -4.11 -5.02 2.97
C LEU A 51 -3.55 -4.93 1.54
N PHE A 52 -3.38 -3.72 0.99
CA PHE A 52 -2.84 -3.52 -0.35
C PHE A 52 -1.47 -4.16 -0.62
N PRO A 53 -0.53 -4.27 0.35
CA PRO A 53 0.71 -5.02 0.17
C PRO A 53 0.50 -6.46 -0.34
N LEU A 54 -0.59 -7.12 0.05
CA LEU A 54 -0.90 -8.47 -0.45
C LEU A 54 -1.17 -8.44 -1.96
N PHE A 55 -1.97 -7.48 -2.42
CA PHE A 55 -2.22 -7.30 -3.85
C PHE A 55 -0.93 -6.96 -4.60
N ASP A 56 -0.14 -6.02 -4.10
CA ASP A 56 1.09 -5.58 -4.75
C ASP A 56 2.11 -6.74 -4.87
N ILE A 57 2.31 -7.51 -3.80
CA ILE A 57 3.26 -8.63 -3.82
C ILE A 57 2.73 -9.80 -4.65
N PHE A 58 1.48 -10.22 -4.46
CA PHE A 58 1.00 -11.47 -5.08
C PHE A 58 0.51 -11.28 -6.52
N VAL A 59 -0.11 -10.14 -6.83
CA VAL A 59 -0.69 -9.86 -8.15
C VAL A 59 0.28 -9.08 -9.02
N LEU A 60 0.84 -7.98 -8.52
CA LEU A 60 1.80 -7.16 -9.29
C LEU A 60 3.22 -7.73 -9.27
N LYS A 61 3.46 -8.75 -8.42
CA LYS A 61 4.77 -9.40 -8.23
C LYS A 61 5.84 -8.38 -7.80
N SER A 62 5.45 -7.37 -7.05
CA SER A 62 6.33 -6.30 -6.59
C SER A 62 7.26 -6.74 -5.46
N ASN A 63 8.34 -5.99 -5.28
CA ASN A 63 9.26 -6.14 -4.14
C ASN A 63 9.10 -4.92 -3.21
N PHE A 64 9.79 -4.94 -2.06
CA PHE A 64 9.71 -3.88 -1.08
C PHE A 64 10.01 -2.47 -1.65
N GLY A 65 11.03 -2.34 -2.51
CA GLY A 65 11.39 -1.05 -3.11
C GLY A 65 10.28 -0.47 -4.00
N TYR A 66 9.61 -1.32 -4.77
CA TYR A 66 8.43 -0.92 -5.53
C TYR A 66 7.26 -0.50 -4.63
N GLY A 67 7.04 -1.23 -3.53
CA GLY A 67 6.05 -0.85 -2.52
C GLY A 67 6.32 0.53 -1.92
N CYS A 68 7.59 0.83 -1.61
CA CYS A 68 8.00 2.16 -1.11
C CYS A 68 7.68 3.29 -2.10
N ILE A 69 7.96 3.08 -3.39
CA ILE A 69 7.67 4.07 -4.42
C ILE A 69 6.16 4.26 -4.56
N GLY A 70 5.40 3.17 -4.55
CA GLY A 70 3.96 3.18 -4.65
C GLY A 70 3.30 3.95 -3.51
N ILE A 71 3.66 3.65 -2.26
CA ILE A 71 3.08 4.33 -1.10
C ILE A 71 3.49 5.81 -1.06
N ALA A 72 4.72 6.15 -1.44
CA ALA A 72 5.15 7.55 -1.54
C ALA A 72 4.32 8.33 -2.56
N LEU A 73 4.03 7.74 -3.73
CA LEU A 73 3.13 8.35 -4.71
C LEU A 73 1.73 8.55 -4.14
N TYR A 74 1.17 7.52 -3.49
CA TYR A 74 -0.15 7.60 -2.85
C TYR A 74 -0.18 8.75 -1.85
N ASP A 75 0.78 8.84 -0.92
CA ASP A 75 0.85 9.89 0.10
C ASP A 75 0.96 11.27 -0.51
N ILE A 76 1.79 11.45 -1.55
CA ILE A 76 1.92 12.73 -2.26
C ILE A 76 0.56 13.15 -2.84
N CYS A 77 -0.17 12.22 -3.46
CA CYS A 77 -1.48 12.51 -4.02
C CYS A 77 -2.48 12.90 -2.92
N VAL A 78 -2.50 12.18 -1.80
CA VAL A 78 -3.35 12.50 -0.65
C VAL A 78 -2.98 13.86 -0.06
N PHE A 79 -1.69 14.16 0.09
CA PHE A 79 -1.22 15.42 0.65
C PHE A 79 -1.63 16.62 -0.23
N VAL A 80 -1.42 16.52 -1.54
CA VAL A 80 -1.73 17.60 -2.49
C VAL A 80 -3.23 17.81 -2.63
N TYR A 81 -4.02 16.75 -2.71
CA TYR A 81 -5.46 16.86 -2.88
C TYR A 81 -6.18 17.16 -1.56
N SER A 82 -5.70 16.61 -0.44
CA SER A 82 -6.17 16.74 0.96
C SER A 82 -7.63 16.33 1.24
N ALA A 83 -8.48 16.21 0.21
CA ALA A 83 -9.88 15.79 0.25
C ALA A 83 -10.73 16.46 1.35
N GLY A 84 -10.41 17.68 1.78
CA GLY A 84 -11.12 18.37 2.86
C GLY A 84 -11.07 17.65 4.22
N GLY A 85 -10.09 16.76 4.41
CA GLY A 85 -9.97 15.90 5.57
C GLY A 85 -11.00 14.77 5.62
N ALA A 86 -11.26 14.15 4.46
CA ALA A 86 -12.02 12.91 4.37
C ALA A 86 -11.42 11.83 5.29
N TYR A 87 -12.27 10.97 5.86
CA TYR A 87 -11.91 9.96 6.86
C TYR A 87 -11.32 10.55 8.14
N ASP A 88 -11.58 11.83 8.39
CA ASP A 88 -10.94 12.66 9.43
C ASP A 88 -9.40 12.74 9.32
N ILE A 89 -8.85 12.36 8.17
CA ILE A 89 -7.41 12.45 7.93
C ILE A 89 -7.00 13.93 7.87
N GLY A 90 -6.02 14.31 8.69
CA GLY A 90 -5.61 15.70 8.82
C GLY A 90 -6.41 16.51 9.83
N ARG A 91 -7.20 15.87 10.71
CA ARG A 91 -7.86 16.52 11.86
C ARG A 91 -7.32 15.95 13.17
N LEU A 92 -6.62 16.76 13.95
CA LEU A 92 -6.11 16.37 15.29
C LEU A 92 -6.99 16.93 16.41
N GLY A 93 -7.41 16.10 17.36
CA GLY A 93 -8.21 16.50 18.52
C GLY A 93 -8.80 15.29 19.25
N LEU A 94 -9.54 15.52 20.34
CA LEU A 94 -10.30 14.43 20.98
C LEU A 94 -11.31 13.86 19.96
N PHE A 95 -11.16 12.57 19.64
CA PHE A 95 -11.97 11.85 18.64
C PHE A 95 -11.86 12.43 17.21
N ASP A 96 -10.70 12.97 16.81
CA ASP A 96 -10.43 13.51 15.48
C ASP A 96 -11.35 14.66 15.03
N LYS A 97 -11.99 15.34 15.99
CA LYS A 97 -12.92 16.47 15.74
C LYS A 97 -12.23 17.83 15.61
N GLY A 98 -10.92 17.85 15.44
CA GLY A 98 -10.16 19.08 15.27
C GLY A 98 -10.42 19.79 13.94
N ALA A 99 -9.94 21.03 13.84
CA ALA A 99 -9.82 21.69 12.56
C ALA A 99 -8.81 20.93 11.68
N PHE A 100 -9.06 20.92 10.37
CA PHE A 100 -8.11 20.37 9.43
C PHE A 100 -6.81 21.20 9.43
N SER A 101 -5.66 20.52 9.43
CA SER A 101 -4.37 21.16 9.20
C SER A 101 -3.43 20.26 8.39
N TYR A 102 -2.55 20.87 7.59
CA TYR A 102 -1.53 20.12 6.85
C TYR A 102 -0.52 19.44 7.77
N GLU A 103 -0.27 19.99 8.96
CA GLU A 103 0.58 19.37 9.97
C GLU A 103 -0.04 18.06 10.49
N ALA A 104 -1.34 18.08 10.80
CA ALA A 104 -2.09 16.89 11.17
C ALA A 104 -2.12 15.86 10.02
N LEU A 105 -2.27 16.33 8.78
CA LEU A 105 -2.29 15.47 7.60
C LEU A 105 -0.95 14.75 7.45
N LEU A 106 0.17 15.48 7.53
CA LEU A 106 1.51 14.89 7.49
C LEU A 106 1.72 13.89 8.63
N PHE A 107 1.25 14.19 9.84
CA PHE A 107 1.35 13.26 10.96
C PHE A 107 0.59 11.96 10.68
N HIS A 108 -0.68 12.04 10.25
CA HIS A 108 -1.48 10.85 9.90
C HIS A 108 -0.86 10.04 8.77
N LEU A 109 -0.42 10.70 7.68
CA LEU A 109 0.26 10.03 6.57
C LEU A 109 1.55 9.35 7.04
N THR A 110 2.37 10.03 7.84
CA THR A 110 3.63 9.46 8.35
C THR A 110 3.37 8.20 9.18
N VAL A 111 2.44 8.26 10.15
CA VAL A 111 2.10 7.11 11.00
C VAL A 111 1.59 5.95 10.15
N LEU A 112 0.68 6.23 9.22
CA LEU A 112 0.07 5.22 8.36
C LEU A 112 1.10 4.56 7.44
N THR A 113 2.01 5.35 6.86
CA THR A 113 3.07 4.87 5.96
C THR A 113 4.10 4.05 6.71
N VAL A 114 4.49 4.44 7.92
CA VAL A 114 5.36 3.61 8.77
C VAL A 114 4.70 2.26 9.05
N LEU A 115 3.43 2.25 9.47
CA LEU A 115 2.69 1.01 9.72
C LEU A 115 2.60 0.14 8.46
N TYR A 116 2.27 0.75 7.32
CA TYR A 116 2.20 0.10 6.02
C TYR A 116 3.52 -0.57 5.63
N LEU A 117 4.64 0.14 5.76
CA LEU A 117 5.96 -0.38 5.41
C LEU A 117 6.40 -1.52 6.32
N VAL A 118 6.07 -1.47 7.62
CA VAL A 118 6.32 -2.57 8.56
C VAL A 118 5.56 -3.83 8.11
N ILE A 119 4.27 -3.70 7.78
CA ILE A 119 3.46 -4.83 7.27
C ILE A 119 4.04 -5.38 5.97
N TYR A 120 4.36 -4.50 5.01
CA TYR A 120 4.94 -4.89 3.73
C TYR A 120 6.25 -5.66 3.92
N LEU A 121 7.14 -5.16 4.80
CA LEU A 121 8.41 -5.81 5.10
C LEU A 121 8.21 -7.21 5.70
N ILE A 122 7.30 -7.34 6.68
CA ILE A 122 6.97 -8.64 7.29
C ILE A 122 6.49 -9.62 6.22
N LEU A 123 5.56 -9.22 5.35
CA LEU A 123 5.05 -10.07 4.26
C LEU A 123 6.16 -10.48 3.30
N THR A 124 7.06 -9.55 2.96
CA THR A 124 8.21 -9.83 2.08
C THR A 124 9.15 -10.86 2.70
N ILE A 125 9.44 -10.75 4.00
CA ILE A 125 10.27 -11.72 4.73
C ILE A 125 9.60 -13.10 4.77
N ILE A 126 8.30 -13.17 5.06
CA ILE A 126 7.56 -14.44 5.08
C ILE A 126 7.66 -15.14 3.72
N ILE A 127 7.44 -14.41 2.62
CA ILE A 127 7.51 -14.97 1.27
C ILE A 127 8.94 -15.43 0.93
N PHE A 128 9.95 -14.65 1.32
CA PHE A 128 11.34 -15.04 1.16
C PHE A 128 11.64 -16.36 1.88
N VAL A 129 11.24 -16.50 3.15
CA VAL A 129 11.43 -17.72 3.94
C VAL A 129 10.72 -18.91 3.30
N ILE A 130 9.47 -18.75 2.87
CA ILE A 130 8.71 -19.83 2.19
C ILE A 130 9.45 -20.31 0.92
N ASN A 131 9.94 -19.38 0.09
CA ASN A 131 10.68 -19.74 -1.12
C ASN A 131 12.01 -20.42 -0.80
N TRP A 132 12.71 -19.96 0.24
CA TRP A 132 13.94 -20.59 0.70
C TRP A 132 13.72 -22.04 1.15
N ILE A 133 12.67 -22.29 1.94
CA ILE A 133 12.29 -23.65 2.37
C ILE A 133 11.96 -24.54 1.17
N LYS A 134 11.17 -24.05 0.22
CA LYS A 134 10.81 -24.81 -1.00
C LYS A 134 12.05 -25.20 -1.81
N ASN A 135 12.97 -24.26 -2.02
CA ASN A 135 14.20 -24.51 -2.75
C ASN A 135 15.12 -25.49 -2.02
N TYR A 136 15.19 -25.39 -0.68
CA TYR A 136 15.98 -26.31 0.13
C TYR A 136 15.50 -27.76 -0.02
N ILE A 137 14.19 -28.00 0.07
CA ILE A 137 13.58 -29.34 -0.08
C ILE A 137 13.84 -29.91 -1.48
N SER A 138 13.52 -29.16 -2.54
CA SER A 138 13.72 -29.61 -3.93
C SER A 138 15.17 -29.96 -4.24
N SER A 139 16.13 -29.20 -3.71
CA SER A 139 17.56 -29.46 -3.92
C SER A 139 18.08 -30.75 -3.27
N ARG A 140 17.31 -31.34 -2.33
CA ARG A 140 17.63 -32.61 -1.69
C ARG A 140 17.00 -33.79 -2.43
N GLU A 141 15.75 -33.65 -2.86
CA GLU A 141 15.09 -34.66 -3.70
C GLU A 141 15.90 -34.93 -4.98
N ASP A 142 16.37 -33.89 -5.67
CA ASP A 142 17.21 -34.00 -6.87
C ASP A 142 18.56 -34.70 -6.64
N LYS A 143 19.06 -34.73 -5.39
CA LYS A 143 20.33 -35.39 -5.03
C LYS A 143 20.14 -36.85 -4.66
N GLU A 144 18.99 -37.20 -4.10
CA GLU A 144 18.63 -38.59 -3.77
C GLU A 144 18.26 -39.38 -5.04
N ASP A 145 17.62 -38.75 -6.05
CA ASP A 145 17.27 -39.39 -7.34
C ASP A 145 18.46 -39.59 -8.30
N LYS A 146 19.61 -38.97 -8.01
CA LYS A 146 20.85 -39.09 -8.81
C LYS A 146 21.90 -39.99 -8.17
N SER A 147 21.60 -40.59 -7.01
CA SER A 147 22.43 -41.56 -6.30
C SER A 147 21.97 -42.99 -6.57
#